data_AF-A0A0L8GGT9-F1
#
_entry.id   AF-A0A0L8GGT9-F1
#
_cell.length_a   1.000
_cell.length_b   1.000
_cell.length_c   1.000
_cell.angle_alpha   90.00
_cell.angle_beta   90.00
_cell.angle_gamma   90.00
#
_symmetry.space_group_name_H-M   'P 1'
#
loop_
_entity.id
_entity.type
_entity.pdbx_description
1 polymer ?
#
loop_
_entity_poly.entity_id
_entity_poly.type
_entity_poly.pdbx_seq_one_letter_code
_entity_poly.pdbx_strand_id
1 'polypeptide(L)'
;MPPFERMHPMFYAISNFRRRKFKECAELCTSILEKTPYDEAAWSLKTRALTEQVYVDDADLEEETIAESILDENALAQNVRPGTSLQSSSLESRPDGINPAIRPVTQSGRPVTGFIRPGTQSSRPGTMESALQTARTAHTARPVSSTSARYVRLGTASMVSSPDGAFINLARLNLNKYSLRPELSKSLFEYIFYHENDIRTASKFANMALKNSKDQVWWWQFHYAKCCYSKVYVKLDQPLNAIDMYKSGLNRFAGEVTLLIGIARIYESLNQLEESVKYYRKVLELDSMQVEAIACIATNHFYNDQPEVALKYFRRLLQMGVYKSELFCNMGLCCFYAQQFDMVMVCFSKALALADDNMVLADIWYNVGHVAIGIGDLDLAHQCFRMALSNNNDHAEAYNNFGVIELKRGHLEMARSFYQSAFVLAPHMFEPHYNYAALNEKLGDLQGSYNAVLKALKAFPQHTESKDLLQQLCQHFSLL
;
A
#
# COMPACT_ATOMS: atom_id res chain seq x y z
N MET A 1 3.74 -54.03 -9.97
CA MET A 1 4.70 -52.96 -9.60
C MET A 1 4.43 -51.76 -10.49
N PRO A 2 4.22 -50.55 -9.94
CA PRO A 2 3.96 -49.38 -10.76
C PRO A 2 5.20 -49.04 -11.60
N PRO A 3 5.06 -48.48 -12.82
CA PRO A 3 6.17 -48.16 -13.72
C PRO A 3 7.15 -47.07 -13.21
N PHE A 4 6.94 -46.55 -12.00
CA PHE A 4 7.64 -45.39 -11.45
C PHE A 4 8.96 -45.72 -10.72
N GLU A 5 9.20 -46.97 -10.31
CA GLU A 5 10.42 -47.34 -9.57
C GLU A 5 11.70 -47.38 -10.44
N ARG A 6 11.59 -47.22 -11.76
CA ARG A 6 12.76 -47.20 -12.68
C ARG A 6 13.21 -45.80 -13.11
N MET A 7 12.55 -44.73 -12.67
CA MET A 7 12.86 -43.38 -13.13
C MET A 7 13.93 -42.71 -12.25
N HIS A 8 14.90 -42.05 -12.87
CA HIS A 8 15.99 -41.38 -12.14
C HIS A 8 15.44 -40.30 -11.19
N PRO A 9 15.87 -40.24 -9.92
CA PRO A 9 15.31 -39.34 -8.92
C PRO A 9 15.43 -37.85 -9.31
N MET A 10 16.53 -37.47 -9.96
CA MET A 10 16.70 -36.09 -10.47
C MET A 10 15.66 -35.71 -11.53
N PHE A 11 15.25 -36.62 -12.40
CA PHE A 11 14.22 -36.33 -13.41
C PHE A 11 12.87 -36.08 -12.73
N TYR A 12 12.56 -36.87 -11.70
CA TYR A 12 11.34 -36.70 -10.92
C TYR A 12 11.33 -35.36 -10.16
N ALA A 13 12.47 -34.95 -9.59
CA ALA A 13 12.63 -33.64 -8.96
C ALA A 13 12.40 -32.49 -9.96
N ILE A 14 12.99 -32.55 -11.15
CA ILE A 14 12.77 -31.54 -12.22
C ILE A 14 11.29 -31.48 -12.64
N SER A 15 10.64 -32.63 -12.78
CA SER A 15 9.20 -32.71 -13.10
C SER A 15 8.34 -32.08 -12.01
N ASN A 16 8.66 -32.32 -10.73
CA ASN A 16 7.98 -31.68 -9.59
C ASN A 16 8.16 -30.16 -9.59
N PHE A 17 9.39 -29.69 -9.80
CA PHE A 17 9.68 -28.27 -9.91
C PHE A 17 8.86 -27.60 -11.03
N ARG A 18 8.82 -28.20 -12.22
CA ARG A 18 8.03 -27.68 -13.36
C ARG A 18 6.53 -27.62 -13.07
N ARG A 19 6.00 -28.56 -12.26
CA ARG A 19 4.60 -28.60 -11.83
C ARG A 19 4.30 -27.70 -10.61
N ARG A 20 5.26 -26.86 -10.18
CA ARG A 20 5.18 -26.03 -8.97
C ARG A 20 4.98 -26.83 -7.67
N LYS A 21 5.37 -28.11 -7.66
CA LYS A 21 5.40 -28.95 -6.47
C LYS A 21 6.75 -28.79 -5.76
N PHE A 22 6.96 -27.59 -5.21
CA PHE A 22 8.28 -27.20 -4.73
C PHE A 22 8.72 -27.95 -3.46
N LYS A 23 7.79 -28.29 -2.55
CA LYS A 23 8.09 -29.07 -1.33
C LYS A 23 8.61 -30.46 -1.68
N GLU A 24 7.84 -31.20 -2.49
CA GLU A 24 8.23 -32.53 -2.98
C GLU A 24 9.56 -32.48 -3.74
N CYS A 25 9.82 -31.42 -4.51
CA CYS A 25 11.11 -31.23 -5.19
C CYS A 25 12.27 -31.05 -4.20
N ALA A 26 12.10 -30.23 -3.17
CA ALA A 26 13.14 -29.94 -2.20
C ALA A 26 13.53 -31.18 -1.39
N GLU A 27 12.55 -31.99 -0.97
CA GLU A 27 12.74 -33.27 -0.26
C GLU A 27 13.44 -34.32 -1.14
N LEU A 28 13.11 -34.38 -2.44
CA LEU A 28 13.83 -35.27 -3.35
C LEU A 28 15.28 -34.83 -3.52
N CYS A 29 15.53 -33.53 -3.66
CA CYS A 29 16.88 -33.01 -3.77
C CYS A 29 17.68 -33.20 -2.47
N THR A 30 17.06 -33.16 -1.28
CA THR A 30 17.76 -33.50 -0.02
C THR A 30 18.22 -34.96 -0.05
N SER A 31 17.32 -35.88 -0.44
CA SER A 31 17.65 -37.30 -0.54
C SER A 31 18.75 -37.61 -1.58
N ILE A 32 18.84 -36.82 -2.66
CA ILE A 32 19.91 -36.93 -3.66
C ILE A 32 21.22 -36.41 -3.09
N LEU A 33 21.23 -35.24 -2.45
CA LEU A 33 22.44 -34.64 -1.88
C LEU A 33 23.03 -35.45 -0.73
N GLU A 34 22.19 -36.14 0.06
CA GLU A 34 22.64 -37.09 1.09
C GLU A 34 23.40 -38.28 0.48
N LYS A 35 22.96 -38.76 -0.70
CA LYS A 35 23.62 -39.86 -1.42
C LYS A 35 24.85 -39.39 -2.20
N THR A 36 24.78 -38.22 -2.80
CA THR A 36 25.82 -37.63 -3.65
C THR A 36 26.08 -36.17 -3.25
N PRO A 37 27.03 -35.91 -2.34
CA PRO A 37 27.26 -34.56 -1.78
C PRO A 37 27.74 -33.50 -2.77
N TYR A 38 28.35 -33.90 -3.89
CA TYR A 38 28.95 -33.00 -4.88
C TYR A 38 28.08 -32.73 -6.11
N ASP A 39 26.79 -33.10 -6.08
CA ASP A 39 25.89 -32.87 -7.21
C ASP A 39 25.40 -31.40 -7.26
N GLU A 40 26.04 -30.61 -8.12
CA GLU A 40 25.71 -29.18 -8.33
C GLU A 40 24.31 -28.98 -8.93
N ALA A 41 23.78 -29.96 -9.68
CA ALA A 41 22.47 -29.86 -10.31
C ALA A 41 21.35 -30.06 -9.29
N ALA A 42 21.47 -31.06 -8.41
CA ALA A 42 20.54 -31.24 -7.29
C ALA A 42 20.59 -30.06 -6.31
N TRP A 43 21.79 -29.51 -6.07
CA TRP A 43 21.98 -28.33 -5.22
C TRP A 43 21.28 -27.08 -5.79
N SER A 44 21.51 -26.77 -7.07
CA SER A 44 20.88 -25.61 -7.72
C SER A 44 19.37 -25.77 -7.90
N LEU A 45 18.87 -27.00 -8.11
CA LEU A 45 17.43 -27.25 -8.17
C LEU A 45 16.78 -27.06 -6.79
N LYS A 46 17.46 -27.48 -5.71
CA LYS A 46 16.99 -27.27 -4.34
C LYS A 46 16.96 -25.78 -3.96
N THR A 47 18.01 -25.00 -4.30
CA THR A 47 17.99 -23.55 -4.04
C THR A 47 16.79 -22.90 -4.71
N ARG A 48 16.54 -23.23 -5.99
CA ARG A 48 15.38 -22.72 -6.74
C ARG A 48 14.04 -23.16 -6.16
N ALA A 49 13.92 -24.41 -5.74
CA ALA A 49 12.68 -24.90 -5.13
C ALA A 49 12.38 -24.20 -3.79
N LEU A 50 13.42 -23.92 -2.98
CA LEU A 50 13.26 -23.19 -1.73
C LEU A 50 12.94 -21.71 -1.98
N THR A 51 13.58 -21.08 -2.97
CA THR A 51 13.26 -19.68 -3.33
C THR A 51 11.84 -19.56 -3.81
N GLU A 52 11.39 -20.39 -4.75
CA GLU A 52 10.06 -20.30 -5.36
C GLU A 52 8.93 -20.60 -4.36
N GLN A 53 9.21 -21.29 -3.25
CA GLN A 53 8.23 -21.44 -2.15
C GLN A 53 7.96 -20.13 -1.41
N VAL A 54 8.99 -19.31 -1.28
CA VAL A 54 8.96 -18.06 -0.51
C VAL A 54 9.00 -16.84 -1.44
N TYR A 55 9.07 -17.07 -2.76
CA TYR A 55 9.24 -16.03 -3.75
C TYR A 55 8.04 -15.09 -3.70
N VAL A 56 8.34 -13.82 -3.49
CA VAL A 56 7.37 -12.76 -3.64
C VAL A 56 8.03 -11.64 -4.43
N ASP A 57 7.30 -11.06 -5.38
CA ASP A 57 7.87 -10.02 -6.24
C ASP A 57 8.28 -8.79 -5.42
N ASP A 58 9.53 -8.38 -5.57
CA ASP A 58 10.14 -7.29 -4.83
C ASP A 58 9.54 -5.94 -5.14
N ALA A 59 8.88 -5.78 -6.29
CA ALA A 59 8.27 -4.50 -6.65
C ALA A 59 7.22 -4.05 -5.63
N ASP A 60 6.62 -4.99 -4.90
CA ASP A 60 5.44 -4.72 -4.07
C ASP A 60 5.66 -4.88 -2.56
N LEU A 61 6.83 -5.37 -2.14
CA LEU A 61 7.15 -5.65 -0.74
C LEU A 61 8.10 -4.62 -0.13
N GLU A 62 7.52 -3.56 0.43
CA GLU A 62 8.23 -2.51 1.19
C GLU A 62 7.53 -2.25 2.54
N GLU A 63 7.76 -3.12 3.51
CA GLU A 63 7.27 -2.89 4.87
C GLU A 63 8.29 -2.04 5.63
N GLU A 64 8.07 -0.73 5.73
CA GLU A 64 8.74 0.12 6.72
C GLU A 64 8.15 -0.16 8.11
N THR A 65 9.00 -0.28 9.12
CA THR A 65 8.58 -0.54 10.51
C THR A 65 8.75 0.68 11.39
N ILE A 66 8.20 0.64 12.61
CA ILE A 66 8.30 1.75 13.57
C ILE A 66 9.77 2.14 13.78
N ALA A 67 10.66 1.15 13.97
CA ALA A 67 12.09 1.39 14.13
C ALA A 67 12.72 2.05 12.89
N GLU A 68 12.47 1.53 11.67
CA GLU A 68 13.02 2.12 10.44
C GLU A 68 12.45 3.53 10.17
N SER A 69 11.20 3.79 10.56
CA SER A 69 10.55 5.08 10.31
C SER A 69 11.04 6.20 11.22
N ILE A 70 11.40 5.90 12.48
CA ILE A 70 11.73 6.90 13.51
C ILE A 70 13.22 6.87 13.89
N LEU A 71 13.83 5.69 14.00
CA LEU A 71 15.19 5.54 14.52
C LEU A 71 16.27 5.58 13.43
N ASP A 72 15.92 5.21 12.20
CA ASP A 72 16.85 5.22 11.06
C ASP A 72 16.74 6.53 10.27
N GLU A 73 17.48 7.55 10.69
CA GLU A 73 17.65 8.80 9.95
C GLU A 73 18.62 8.62 8.76
N ASN A 74 18.06 8.28 7.60
CA ASN A 74 18.82 8.10 6.36
C ASN A 74 18.68 9.27 5.37
N ALA A 75 17.83 10.26 5.67
CA ALA A 75 17.64 11.43 4.82
C ALA A 75 18.81 12.41 4.98
N LEU A 76 19.41 12.84 3.86
CA LEU A 76 20.55 13.76 3.89
C LEU A 76 20.19 15.19 4.29
N ALA A 77 18.95 15.60 4.07
CA ALA A 77 18.47 16.96 4.30
C ALA A 77 17.24 16.95 5.18
N GLN A 78 17.28 17.72 6.27
CA GLN A 78 16.17 17.82 7.23
C GLN A 78 15.07 18.78 6.76
N ASN A 79 15.45 19.87 6.08
CA ASN A 79 14.53 20.86 5.54
C ASN A 79 14.61 20.86 4.02
N VAL A 80 13.78 20.01 3.40
CA VAL A 80 13.75 19.84 1.95
C VAL A 80 12.71 20.77 1.32
N ARG A 81 12.95 21.23 0.08
CA ARG A 81 11.99 22.03 -0.68
C ARG A 81 10.68 21.26 -0.89
N PRO A 82 9.50 21.90 -0.77
CA PRO A 82 8.22 21.22 -1.00
C PRO A 82 8.13 20.55 -2.37
N GLY A 83 7.82 19.24 -2.36
CA GLY A 83 7.70 18.41 -3.56
C GLY A 83 9.01 17.81 -4.09
N THR A 84 10.12 17.94 -3.35
CA THR A 84 11.37 17.22 -3.67
C THR A 84 11.72 16.13 -2.65
N SER A 85 10.88 15.92 -1.64
CA SER A 85 10.98 14.89 -0.60
C SER A 85 9.63 14.18 -0.47
N LEU A 86 9.68 12.89 -0.11
CA LEU A 86 8.51 12.08 0.23
C LEU A 86 8.03 12.36 1.66
N GLN A 87 8.92 12.80 2.55
CA GLN A 87 8.61 13.07 3.96
C GLN A 87 7.82 14.37 4.16
N SER A 88 8.04 15.38 3.32
CA SER A 88 7.24 16.61 3.37
C SER A 88 5.84 16.35 2.78
N SER A 89 4.87 15.98 3.63
CA SER A 89 3.44 15.90 3.24
C SER A 89 2.73 17.25 3.35
N SER A 90 3.45 18.37 3.32
CA SER A 90 2.87 19.68 3.55
C SER A 90 1.83 20.03 2.46
N LEU A 91 0.56 19.82 2.81
CA LEU A 91 -0.63 20.40 2.20
C LEU A 91 -0.55 21.93 2.10
N GLU A 92 0.38 22.55 2.84
CA GLU A 92 0.52 24.00 2.99
C GLU A 92 0.97 24.75 1.73
N SER A 93 1.45 24.08 0.67
CA SER A 93 2.20 24.81 -0.37
C SER A 93 1.84 24.51 -1.83
N ARG A 94 0.67 23.95 -2.15
CA ARG A 94 0.22 23.91 -3.56
C ARG A 94 -1.26 24.29 -3.73
N PRO A 95 -1.57 25.36 -4.48
CA PRO A 95 -2.95 25.71 -4.86
C PRO A 95 -3.59 24.65 -5.78
N ASP A 96 -2.78 23.81 -6.43
CA ASP A 96 -3.23 22.67 -7.26
C ASP A 96 -3.35 21.34 -6.47
N GLY A 97 -3.30 21.40 -5.14
CA GLY A 97 -3.49 20.23 -4.27
C GLY A 97 -4.94 19.76 -4.28
N ILE A 98 -5.15 18.44 -4.20
CA ILE A 98 -6.47 17.82 -4.10
C ILE A 98 -7.20 18.38 -2.88
N ASN A 99 -8.45 18.78 -3.07
CA ASN A 99 -9.32 19.24 -2.00
C ASN A 99 -9.77 18.05 -1.13
N PRO A 100 -9.41 17.98 0.18
CA PRO A 100 -9.87 16.93 1.09
C PRO A 100 -11.40 16.84 1.17
N ALA A 101 -12.13 17.90 0.84
CA ALA A 101 -13.59 17.88 0.76
C ALA A 101 -14.14 16.98 -0.37
N ILE A 102 -13.33 16.66 -1.38
CA ILE A 102 -13.74 15.82 -2.52
C ILE A 102 -13.16 14.41 -2.37
N ARG A 103 -11.89 14.29 -2.02
CA ARG A 103 -11.19 13.01 -1.89
C ARG A 103 -10.82 12.73 -0.44
N PRO A 104 -11.26 11.61 0.14
CA PRO A 104 -10.86 11.20 1.48
C PRO A 104 -9.35 11.16 1.64
N VAL A 105 -8.89 11.58 2.82
CA VAL A 105 -7.49 11.61 3.21
C VAL A 105 -7.21 10.60 4.30
N THR A 106 -6.03 10.00 4.24
CA THR A 106 -5.51 9.12 5.29
C THR A 106 -4.88 9.95 6.41
N GLN A 107 -4.51 9.31 7.54
CA GLN A 107 -3.92 9.98 8.72
C GLN A 107 -2.72 10.89 8.42
N SER A 108 -2.03 10.64 7.31
CA SER A 108 -0.90 11.41 6.83
C SER A 108 -1.22 12.74 6.13
N GLY A 109 -2.50 13.02 5.87
CA GLY A 109 -2.93 14.06 4.95
C GLY A 109 -2.77 13.69 3.48
N ARG A 110 -2.34 12.46 3.16
CA ARG A 110 -2.30 11.98 1.77
C ARG A 110 -3.67 11.45 1.34
N PRO A 111 -4.09 11.73 0.09
CA PRO A 111 -5.34 11.20 -0.46
C PRO A 111 -5.32 9.67 -0.52
N VAL A 112 -6.48 9.04 -0.36
CA VAL A 112 -6.64 7.58 -0.51
C VAL A 112 -6.29 7.15 -1.94
N THR A 113 -5.42 6.15 -2.11
CA THR A 113 -5.01 5.59 -3.41
C THR A 113 -6.02 4.58 -3.97
N GLY A 114 -6.03 4.39 -5.29
CA GLY A 114 -6.85 3.38 -5.95
C GLY A 114 -6.30 1.96 -5.92
N PHE A 115 -5.06 1.76 -5.45
CA PHE A 115 -4.47 0.43 -5.33
C PHE A 115 -3.59 0.34 -4.07
N ILE A 116 -3.97 -0.53 -3.13
CA ILE A 116 -3.22 -0.79 -1.91
C ILE A 116 -2.12 -1.81 -2.21
N ARG A 117 -0.88 -1.46 -1.87
CA ARG A 117 0.32 -2.31 -2.01
C ARG A 117 0.85 -2.59 -0.60
N PRO A 118 1.52 -3.73 -0.36
CA PRO A 118 2.25 -3.94 0.89
C PRO A 118 3.28 -2.81 1.17
N GLY A 119 3.85 -2.25 0.10
CA GLY A 119 4.72 -1.07 0.14
C GLY A 119 4.07 0.30 0.30
N THR A 120 2.73 0.40 0.34
CA THR A 120 2.06 1.70 0.41
C THR A 120 2.27 2.31 1.79
N GLN A 121 3.05 3.39 1.84
CA GLN A 121 3.24 4.22 3.03
C GLN A 121 2.43 5.50 2.89
N SER A 122 1.53 5.76 3.84
CA SER A 122 0.74 6.99 3.85
C SER A 122 1.55 8.15 4.45
N SER A 123 2.30 7.95 5.54
CA SER A 123 3.33 8.86 6.10
C SER A 123 4.06 8.18 7.27
N ARG A 124 5.11 8.82 7.77
CA ARG A 124 5.85 8.40 8.96
C ARG A 124 5.26 9.04 10.22
N PRO A 125 5.14 8.28 11.32
CA PRO A 125 4.76 8.85 12.61
C PRO A 125 5.86 9.79 13.12
N GLY A 126 5.46 10.94 13.68
CA GLY A 126 6.42 11.94 14.16
C GLY A 126 7.16 11.54 15.43
N THR A 127 6.53 10.71 16.28
CA THR A 127 7.12 10.20 17.52
C THR A 127 6.80 8.74 17.74
N MET A 128 7.61 8.04 18.53
CA MET A 128 7.34 6.64 18.90
C MET A 128 6.02 6.50 19.67
N GLU A 129 5.69 7.46 20.53
CA GLU A 129 4.41 7.45 21.26
C GLU A 129 3.22 7.57 20.31
N SER A 130 3.27 8.50 19.34
CA SER A 130 2.21 8.61 18.35
C SER A 130 2.08 7.35 17.50
N ALA A 131 3.19 6.71 17.11
CA ALA A 131 3.18 5.46 16.37
C ALA A 131 2.53 4.29 17.14
N LEU A 132 2.63 4.29 18.47
CA LEU A 132 2.07 3.24 19.33
C LEU A 132 0.61 3.51 19.70
N GLN A 133 0.21 4.77 19.76
CA GLN A 133 -1.17 5.18 20.07
C GLN A 133 -2.08 5.17 18.84
N THR A 134 -1.55 5.29 17.63
CA THR A 134 -2.34 5.21 16.39
C THR A 134 -2.68 3.77 16.02
N ALA A 135 -3.74 3.61 15.22
CA ALA A 135 -4.14 2.31 14.71
C ALA A 135 -2.99 1.65 13.92
N ARG A 136 -2.76 0.35 14.14
CA ARG A 136 -1.60 -0.37 13.58
C ARG A 136 -1.57 -0.45 12.05
N THR A 137 -2.64 -0.08 11.36
CA THR A 137 -2.74 -0.06 9.89
C THR A 137 -2.93 1.36 9.33
N ALA A 138 -2.76 2.40 10.16
CA ALA A 138 -2.96 3.78 9.73
C ALA A 138 -1.91 4.26 8.71
N HIS A 139 -0.67 3.79 8.87
CA HIS A 139 0.47 4.21 8.04
C HIS A 139 0.85 3.22 6.95
N THR A 140 0.49 1.95 7.14
CA THR A 140 0.90 0.81 6.34
C THR A 140 -0.29 -0.06 5.95
N ALA A 141 -0.22 -0.71 4.79
CA ALA A 141 -1.25 -1.66 4.34
C ALA A 141 -1.41 -2.92 5.24
N ARG A 142 -0.44 -3.16 6.13
CA ARG A 142 -0.38 -4.31 7.05
C ARG A 142 -0.11 -3.81 8.46
N PRO A 143 -0.50 -4.55 9.52
CA PRO A 143 -0.26 -4.12 10.89
C PRO A 143 1.23 -3.90 11.14
N VAL A 144 1.62 -2.67 11.52
CA VAL A 144 3.02 -2.30 11.74
C VAL A 144 3.61 -3.13 12.90
N SER A 145 4.82 -3.65 12.69
CA SER A 145 5.65 -4.30 13.72
C SER A 145 6.79 -3.38 14.19
N SER A 146 7.37 -3.67 15.36
CA SER A 146 8.51 -2.91 15.89
C SER A 146 9.76 -3.05 15.02
N THR A 147 10.03 -4.28 14.56
CA THR A 147 11.05 -4.63 13.57
C THR A 147 10.38 -5.39 12.42
N SER A 148 10.87 -5.26 11.19
CA SER A 148 10.32 -6.05 10.08
C SER A 148 10.38 -7.52 10.47
N ALA A 149 9.33 -8.30 10.26
CA ALA A 149 9.31 -9.73 10.60
C ALA A 149 10.48 -10.49 9.93
N ARG A 150 11.07 -9.93 8.87
CA ARG A 150 12.28 -10.43 8.22
C ARG A 150 13.60 -10.11 8.94
N TYR A 151 13.63 -9.10 9.83
CA TYR A 151 14.76 -8.75 10.68
C TYR A 151 14.67 -9.35 12.09
N VAL A 152 13.78 -10.33 12.31
CA VAL A 152 14.00 -11.26 13.41
C VAL A 152 15.32 -11.95 13.10
N ARG A 153 16.42 -11.35 13.58
CA ARG A 153 17.63 -12.08 13.91
C ARG A 153 17.11 -13.24 14.73
N LEU A 154 17.15 -14.43 14.15
CA LEU A 154 17.31 -15.65 14.92
C LEU A 154 18.53 -15.42 15.79
N GLY A 155 18.30 -14.81 16.96
CA GLY A 155 19.33 -14.48 17.92
C GLY A 155 20.05 -15.78 18.22
N THR A 156 21.38 -15.79 18.02
CA THR A 156 22.26 -16.89 18.44
C THR A 156 21.85 -18.30 17.95
N ALA A 157 21.09 -18.44 16.86
CA ALA A 157 20.84 -19.75 16.25
C ALA A 157 22.04 -20.24 15.39
N SER A 158 23.24 -19.73 15.66
CA SER A 158 24.50 -20.21 15.09
C SER A 158 25.03 -21.48 15.76
N MET A 159 24.26 -22.18 16.59
CA MET A 159 24.73 -23.34 17.38
C MET A 159 23.78 -24.54 17.45
N VAL A 160 22.71 -24.61 16.65
CA VAL A 160 21.91 -25.86 16.56
C VAL A 160 21.76 -26.25 15.09
N SER A 161 22.65 -27.13 14.64
CA SER A 161 22.42 -27.96 13.48
C SER A 161 21.29 -28.95 13.80
N SER A 162 20.05 -28.50 13.69
CA SER A 162 18.93 -29.42 13.50
C SER A 162 19.05 -30.04 12.10
N PRO A 163 18.49 -31.24 11.87
CA PRO A 163 18.34 -31.79 10.52
C PRO A 163 17.56 -30.84 9.57
N ASP A 164 16.80 -29.89 10.13
CA ASP A 164 16.10 -28.79 9.44
C ASP A 164 16.88 -27.44 9.42
N GLY A 165 18.20 -27.48 9.53
CA GLY A 165 19.04 -26.27 9.52
C GLY A 165 19.06 -25.51 8.19
N ALA A 166 19.57 -24.26 8.21
CA ALA A 166 19.70 -23.43 7.00
C ALA A 166 20.48 -24.16 5.90
N PHE A 167 19.91 -24.21 4.68
CA PHE A 167 20.46 -25.01 3.58
C PHE A 167 21.87 -24.56 3.16
N ILE A 168 22.13 -23.24 3.14
CA ILE A 168 23.43 -22.66 2.81
C ILE A 168 23.83 -21.66 3.88
N ASN A 169 25.02 -21.82 4.44
CA ASN A 169 25.59 -20.82 5.34
C ASN A 169 26.35 -19.74 4.54
N LEU A 170 25.76 -18.55 4.43
CA LEU A 170 26.31 -17.43 3.67
C LEU A 170 27.70 -16.99 4.15
N ALA A 171 27.98 -17.07 5.46
CA ALA A 171 29.26 -16.62 6.02
C ALA A 171 30.44 -17.52 5.59
N ARG A 172 30.17 -18.78 5.24
CA ARG A 172 31.19 -19.74 4.79
C ARG A 172 31.33 -19.78 3.26
N LEU A 173 30.47 -19.06 2.54
CA LEU A 173 30.39 -19.13 1.09
C LEU A 173 31.33 -18.13 0.41
N ASN A 174 32.23 -18.60 -0.43
CA ASN A 174 33.11 -17.74 -1.23
C ASN A 174 32.37 -17.18 -2.45
N LEU A 175 31.75 -16.01 -2.28
CA LEU A 175 30.99 -15.29 -3.31
C LEU A 175 31.76 -15.11 -4.63
N ASN A 176 33.07 -14.84 -4.58
CA ASN A 176 33.90 -14.68 -5.77
C ASN A 176 33.97 -15.95 -6.64
N LYS A 177 33.91 -17.15 -6.03
CA LYS A 177 33.96 -18.40 -6.78
C LYS A 177 32.66 -18.64 -7.55
N TYR A 178 31.52 -18.33 -6.93
CA TYR A 178 30.21 -18.51 -7.55
C TYR A 178 29.90 -17.42 -8.57
N SER A 179 30.43 -16.21 -8.43
CA SER A 179 30.24 -15.13 -9.40
C SER A 179 30.89 -15.42 -10.75
N LEU A 180 31.93 -16.27 -10.79
CA LEU A 180 32.57 -16.75 -12.01
C LEU A 180 31.73 -17.80 -12.77
N ARG A 181 30.75 -18.43 -12.11
CA ARG A 181 29.93 -19.51 -12.67
C ARG A 181 28.51 -19.02 -12.96
N PRO A 182 28.15 -18.69 -14.22
CA PRO A 182 26.87 -18.05 -14.54
C PRO A 182 25.64 -18.93 -14.26
N GLU A 183 25.79 -20.26 -14.35
CA GLU A 183 24.70 -21.22 -14.14
C GLU A 183 24.23 -21.27 -12.68
N LEU A 184 25.18 -21.17 -11.75
CA LEU A 184 24.92 -21.20 -10.30
C LEU A 184 24.70 -19.80 -9.73
N SER A 185 25.30 -18.77 -10.34
CA SER A 185 25.24 -17.41 -9.80
C SER A 185 23.82 -16.87 -9.75
N LYS A 186 22.99 -17.12 -10.76
CA LYS A 186 21.60 -16.67 -10.77
C LYS A 186 20.77 -17.29 -9.66
N SER A 187 20.76 -18.62 -9.60
CA SER A 187 20.00 -19.37 -8.58
C SER A 187 20.48 -19.07 -7.16
N LEU A 188 21.79 -18.87 -6.98
CA LEU A 188 22.35 -18.46 -5.70
C LEU A 188 21.98 -17.02 -5.34
N PHE A 189 22.01 -16.08 -6.30
CA PHE A 189 21.58 -14.70 -6.04
C PHE A 189 20.11 -14.65 -5.64
N GLU A 190 19.24 -15.35 -6.38
CA GLU A 190 17.82 -15.47 -6.05
C GLU A 190 17.63 -16.10 -4.65
N TYR A 191 18.45 -17.09 -4.29
CA TYR A 191 18.43 -17.67 -2.93
C TYR A 191 18.83 -16.67 -1.84
N ILE A 192 19.96 -16.00 -2.00
CA ILE A 192 20.43 -15.00 -1.03
C ILE A 192 19.41 -13.87 -0.89
N PHE A 193 18.78 -13.49 -2.01
CA PHE A 193 17.92 -12.32 -2.08
C PHE A 193 16.48 -12.60 -1.63
N TYR A 194 15.85 -13.68 -2.09
CA TYR A 194 14.45 -14.00 -1.78
C TYR A 194 14.29 -14.87 -0.53
N HIS A 195 15.15 -15.89 -0.37
CA HIS A 195 15.02 -16.84 0.73
C HIS A 195 15.72 -16.35 2.01
N GLU A 196 16.99 -15.96 1.91
CA GLU A 196 17.76 -15.45 3.07
C GLU A 196 17.50 -13.96 3.34
N ASN A 197 17.01 -13.21 2.34
CA ASN A 197 16.70 -11.79 2.43
C ASN A 197 17.90 -10.91 2.89
N ASP A 198 19.13 -11.33 2.59
CA ASP A 198 20.33 -10.54 2.88
C ASP A 198 20.70 -9.65 1.68
N ILE A 199 20.07 -8.48 1.64
CA ILE A 199 20.23 -7.48 0.57
C ILE A 199 21.70 -7.05 0.42
N ARG A 200 22.47 -6.99 1.52
CA ARG A 200 23.87 -6.54 1.48
C ARG A 200 24.76 -7.55 0.80
N THR A 201 24.63 -8.83 1.13
CA THR A 201 25.42 -9.88 0.45
C THR A 201 24.95 -10.09 -0.97
N ALA A 202 23.63 -10.04 -1.24
CA ALA A 202 23.08 -10.08 -2.59
C ALA A 202 23.61 -8.93 -3.47
N SER A 203 23.64 -7.70 -2.96
CA SER A 203 24.18 -6.53 -3.68
C SER A 203 25.68 -6.67 -3.99
N LYS A 204 26.48 -7.09 -2.99
CA LYS A 204 27.91 -7.36 -3.18
C LYS A 204 28.13 -8.44 -4.24
N PHE A 205 27.34 -9.52 -4.17
CA PHE A 205 27.42 -10.63 -5.10
C PHE A 205 27.01 -10.23 -6.52
N ALA A 206 25.94 -9.45 -6.69
CA ALA A 206 25.51 -8.92 -7.98
C ALA A 206 26.57 -8.01 -8.61
N ASN A 207 27.20 -7.13 -7.83
CA ASN A 207 28.31 -6.30 -8.29
C ASN A 207 29.53 -7.13 -8.74
N MET A 208 29.85 -8.19 -8.01
CA MET A 208 30.93 -9.12 -8.40
C MET A 208 30.57 -9.88 -9.67
N ALA A 209 29.33 -10.37 -9.79
CA ALA A 209 28.84 -11.08 -10.97
C ALA A 209 28.81 -10.17 -12.21
N LEU A 210 28.39 -8.90 -12.05
CA LEU A 210 28.37 -7.91 -13.12
C LEU A 210 29.76 -7.63 -13.70
N LYS A 211 30.79 -7.54 -12.84
CA LYS A 211 32.19 -7.34 -13.28
C LYS A 211 32.74 -8.54 -14.05
N ASN A 212 32.27 -9.75 -13.73
CA ASN A 212 32.79 -11.00 -14.26
C ASN A 212 32.03 -11.48 -15.51
N SER A 213 30.73 -11.21 -15.62
CA SER A 213 29.90 -11.67 -16.73
C SER A 213 29.96 -10.70 -17.93
N LYS A 214 30.45 -11.18 -19.09
CA LYS A 214 30.38 -10.41 -20.35
C LYS A 214 29.07 -10.61 -21.11
N ASP A 215 28.42 -11.76 -20.96
CA ASP A 215 27.28 -12.16 -21.80
C ASP A 215 25.89 -11.91 -21.18
N GLN A 216 25.80 -11.73 -19.85
CA GLN A 216 24.53 -11.58 -19.13
C GLN A 216 24.43 -10.26 -18.35
N VAL A 217 25.15 -9.24 -18.86
CA VAL A 217 25.23 -7.90 -18.27
C VAL A 217 23.84 -7.30 -18.03
N TRP A 218 22.88 -7.50 -18.94
CA TRP A 218 21.54 -6.91 -18.82
C TRP A 218 20.78 -7.42 -17.60
N TRP A 219 20.81 -8.73 -17.33
CA TRP A 219 20.06 -9.34 -16.24
C TRP A 219 20.60 -8.84 -14.91
N TRP A 220 21.94 -8.84 -14.77
CA TRP A 220 22.60 -8.29 -13.58
C TRP A 220 22.39 -6.79 -13.44
N GLN A 221 22.40 -6.00 -14.52
CA GLN A 221 22.08 -4.57 -14.46
C GLN A 221 20.64 -4.31 -14.02
N PHE A 222 19.68 -5.07 -14.53
CA PHE A 222 18.26 -4.96 -14.17
C PHE A 222 18.02 -5.30 -12.70
N HIS A 223 18.51 -6.46 -12.24
CA HIS A 223 18.36 -6.87 -10.83
C HIS A 223 19.18 -5.99 -9.89
N TYR A 224 20.39 -5.55 -10.28
CA TYR A 224 21.17 -4.58 -9.51
C TYR A 224 20.46 -3.22 -9.43
N ALA A 225 19.81 -2.75 -10.50
CA ALA A 225 18.99 -1.54 -10.50
C ALA A 225 17.75 -1.67 -9.61
N LYS A 226 17.10 -2.85 -9.63
CA LYS A 226 15.96 -3.21 -8.76
C LYS A 226 16.38 -3.26 -7.27
N CYS A 227 17.56 -3.79 -6.97
CA CYS A 227 18.08 -3.95 -5.60
C CYS A 227 18.68 -2.68 -4.99
N CYS A 228 19.46 -1.91 -5.74
CA CYS A 228 20.37 -0.91 -5.18
C CYS A 228 19.98 0.55 -5.44
N TYR A 229 19.11 0.87 -6.40
CA TYR A 229 18.91 2.28 -6.78
C TYR A 229 17.52 2.82 -6.46
N SER A 230 16.43 2.22 -6.92
CA SER A 230 15.11 2.77 -6.58
C SER A 230 14.81 2.68 -5.07
N LYS A 231 14.98 1.50 -4.48
CA LYS A 231 14.70 1.25 -3.06
C LYS A 231 15.61 2.04 -2.13
N VAL A 232 16.88 2.22 -2.52
CA VAL A 232 17.84 2.99 -1.72
C VAL A 232 17.55 4.48 -1.85
N TYR A 233 17.30 5.02 -3.05
CA TYR A 233 16.99 6.44 -3.21
C TYR A 233 15.64 6.81 -2.57
N VAL A 234 14.62 5.94 -2.62
CA VAL A 234 13.37 6.15 -1.88
C VAL A 234 13.62 6.12 -0.37
N LYS A 235 14.40 5.16 0.15
CA LYS A 235 14.77 5.11 1.59
C LYS A 235 15.64 6.31 2.04
N LEU A 236 16.49 6.84 1.15
CA LEU A 236 17.31 8.03 1.37
C LEU A 236 16.52 9.34 1.17
N ASP A 237 15.21 9.26 0.87
CA ASP A 237 14.33 10.40 0.61
C ASP A 237 14.78 11.28 -0.58
N GLN A 238 15.26 10.64 -1.65
CA GLN A 238 15.68 11.26 -2.92
C GLN A 238 14.81 10.82 -4.10
N PRO A 239 13.52 11.20 -4.15
CA PRO A 239 12.58 10.72 -5.17
C PRO A 239 12.94 11.20 -6.59
N LEU A 240 13.50 12.40 -6.74
CA LEU A 240 13.90 12.93 -8.05
C LEU A 240 15.04 12.11 -8.68
N ASN A 241 16.06 11.77 -7.89
CA ASN A 241 17.16 10.91 -8.33
C ASN A 241 16.64 9.54 -8.73
N ALA A 242 15.68 8.98 -7.97
CA ALA A 242 15.03 7.72 -8.33
C ALA A 242 14.31 7.81 -9.68
N ILE A 243 13.58 8.90 -9.94
CA ILE A 243 12.91 9.15 -11.22
C ILE A 243 13.91 9.24 -12.37
N ASP A 244 15.00 9.98 -12.22
CA ASP A 244 16.02 10.12 -13.26
C ASP A 244 16.72 8.79 -13.57
N MET A 245 16.96 7.99 -12.53
CA MET A 245 17.45 6.63 -12.69
C MET A 245 16.44 5.75 -13.43
N TYR A 246 15.15 5.81 -13.11
CA TYR A 246 14.13 5.08 -13.86
C TYR A 246 14.07 5.51 -15.33
N LYS A 247 14.16 6.81 -15.61
CA LYS A 247 14.24 7.32 -16.99
C LYS A 247 15.49 6.83 -17.72
N SER A 248 16.64 6.80 -17.05
CA SER A 248 17.87 6.23 -17.62
C SER A 248 17.71 4.73 -17.94
N GLY A 249 17.00 3.99 -17.07
CA GLY A 249 16.63 2.60 -17.29
C GLY A 249 15.70 2.44 -18.49
N LEU A 250 14.70 3.32 -18.66
CA LEU A 250 13.79 3.31 -19.80
C LEU A 250 14.49 3.63 -21.12
N ASN A 251 15.52 4.48 -21.12
CA ASN A 251 16.34 4.71 -22.31
C ASN A 251 17.07 3.44 -22.75
N ARG A 252 17.40 2.55 -21.81
CA ARG A 252 18.02 1.25 -22.09
C ARG A 252 16.99 0.18 -22.43
N PHE A 253 15.85 0.20 -21.76
CA PHE A 253 14.75 -0.76 -21.86
C PHE A 253 13.46 -0.04 -22.24
N ALA A 254 13.36 0.32 -23.52
CA ALA A 254 12.16 0.95 -24.06
C ALA A 254 11.00 -0.06 -24.02
N GLY A 255 10.00 0.20 -23.16
CA GLY A 255 8.81 -0.66 -23.03
C GLY A 255 8.74 -1.49 -21.75
N GLU A 256 9.67 -1.31 -20.80
CA GLU A 256 9.59 -2.02 -19.52
C GLU A 256 8.50 -1.40 -18.61
N VAL A 257 7.46 -2.19 -18.35
CA VAL A 257 6.27 -1.76 -17.58
C VAL A 257 6.60 -1.48 -16.12
N THR A 258 7.46 -2.29 -15.50
CA THR A 258 7.81 -2.16 -14.07
C THR A 258 8.47 -0.81 -13.73
N LEU A 259 9.31 -0.29 -14.63
CA LEU A 259 9.97 1.01 -14.44
C LEU A 259 8.97 2.16 -14.57
N LEU A 260 8.03 2.10 -15.51
CA LEU A 260 6.98 3.11 -15.66
C LEU A 260 6.04 3.13 -14.45
N ILE A 261 5.69 1.96 -13.93
CA ILE A 261 4.92 1.84 -12.68
C ILE A 261 5.70 2.46 -11.51
N GLY A 262 6.99 2.17 -11.38
CA GLY A 262 7.85 2.77 -10.35
C GLY A 262 7.86 4.30 -10.39
N ILE A 263 7.96 4.88 -11.59
CA ILE A 263 7.85 6.34 -11.79
C ILE A 263 6.46 6.86 -11.36
N ALA A 264 5.39 6.19 -11.79
CA ALA A 264 4.02 6.58 -11.47
C ALA A 264 3.75 6.56 -9.95
N ARG A 265 4.29 5.55 -9.24
CA ARG A 265 4.23 5.42 -7.79
C ARG A 265 4.97 6.56 -7.07
N ILE A 266 6.16 6.95 -7.55
CA ILE A 266 6.89 8.08 -6.96
C ILE A 266 6.08 9.38 -7.14
N TYR A 267 5.55 9.65 -8.34
CA TYR A 267 4.72 10.82 -8.56
C TYR A 267 3.44 10.82 -7.71
N GLU A 268 2.82 9.66 -7.51
CA GLU A 268 1.69 9.48 -6.59
C GLU A 268 2.08 9.81 -5.14
N SER A 269 3.25 9.32 -4.68
CA SER A 269 3.77 9.61 -3.34
C SER A 269 4.19 11.08 -3.14
N LEU A 270 4.59 11.77 -4.21
CA LEU A 270 4.84 13.22 -4.26
C LEU A 270 3.56 14.05 -4.38
N ASN A 271 2.38 13.42 -4.37
CA ASN A 271 1.07 14.03 -4.56
C ASN A 271 0.91 14.76 -5.92
N GLN A 272 1.66 14.33 -6.95
CA GLN A 272 1.58 14.84 -8.32
C GLN A 272 0.76 13.88 -9.18
N LEU A 273 -0.55 13.88 -8.96
CA LEU A 273 -1.45 12.91 -9.59
C LEU A 273 -1.53 13.03 -11.11
N GLU A 274 -1.47 14.24 -11.66
CA GLU A 274 -1.56 14.44 -13.12
C GLU A 274 -0.41 13.74 -13.86
N GLU A 275 0.82 13.90 -13.37
CA GLU A 275 2.00 13.21 -13.91
C GLU A 275 1.91 11.71 -13.68
N SER A 276 1.48 11.28 -12.50
CA SER A 276 1.24 9.85 -12.20
C SER A 276 0.29 9.22 -13.22
N VAL A 277 -0.85 9.86 -13.53
CA VAL A 277 -1.82 9.41 -14.53
C VAL A 277 -1.22 9.37 -15.94
N LYS A 278 -0.32 10.29 -16.31
CA LYS A 278 0.38 10.23 -17.61
C LYS A 278 1.25 8.98 -17.72
N TYR A 279 1.99 8.61 -16.67
CA TYR A 279 2.81 7.39 -16.67
C TYR A 279 1.94 6.12 -16.59
N TYR A 280 0.87 6.10 -15.81
CA TYR A 280 -0.06 4.97 -15.82
C TYR A 280 -0.75 4.79 -17.19
N ARG A 281 -1.02 5.86 -17.94
CA ARG A 281 -1.51 5.75 -19.32
C ARG A 281 -0.49 5.09 -20.24
N LYS A 282 0.80 5.47 -20.15
CA LYS A 282 1.88 4.77 -20.87
C LYS A 282 2.00 3.30 -20.48
N VAL A 283 1.74 2.96 -19.22
CA VAL A 283 1.66 1.56 -18.77
C VAL A 283 0.54 0.84 -19.50
N LEU A 284 -0.66 1.43 -19.59
CA LEU A 284 -1.80 0.81 -20.29
C LEU A 284 -1.60 0.68 -21.81
N GLU A 285 -0.80 1.54 -22.42
CA GLU A 285 -0.40 1.43 -23.84
C GLU A 285 0.47 0.18 -24.08
N LEU A 286 1.29 -0.22 -23.10
CA LEU A 286 2.16 -1.39 -23.18
C LEU A 286 1.47 -2.66 -22.68
N ASP A 287 0.80 -2.56 -21.53
CA ASP A 287 0.03 -3.63 -20.91
C ASP A 287 -1.37 -3.15 -20.53
N SER A 288 -2.34 -3.52 -21.37
CA SER A 288 -3.76 -3.20 -21.16
C SER A 288 -4.43 -3.96 -20.01
N MET A 289 -3.72 -4.90 -19.36
CA MET A 289 -4.25 -5.79 -18.33
C MET A 289 -3.79 -5.42 -16.92
N GLN A 290 -2.90 -4.43 -16.78
CA GLN A 290 -2.32 -4.07 -15.49
C GLN A 290 -3.36 -3.48 -14.54
N VAL A 291 -3.69 -4.23 -13.48
CA VAL A 291 -4.77 -3.90 -12.52
C VAL A 291 -4.51 -2.58 -11.80
N GLU A 292 -3.27 -2.37 -11.36
CA GLU A 292 -2.83 -1.16 -10.64
C GLU A 292 -3.07 0.12 -11.45
N ALA A 293 -2.63 0.14 -12.71
CA ALA A 293 -2.75 1.32 -13.56
C ALA A 293 -4.22 1.65 -13.82
N ILE A 294 -5.05 0.63 -14.09
CA ILE A 294 -6.48 0.79 -14.31
C ILE A 294 -7.16 1.35 -13.05
N ALA A 295 -6.87 0.80 -11.87
CA ALA A 295 -7.51 1.21 -10.61
C ALA A 295 -7.11 2.64 -10.20
N CYS A 296 -5.82 2.99 -10.26
CA CYS A 296 -5.34 4.35 -9.96
C CYS A 296 -5.95 5.38 -10.93
N ILE A 297 -5.98 5.10 -12.24
CA ILE A 297 -6.62 5.97 -13.23
C ILE A 297 -8.13 6.12 -12.95
N ALA A 298 -8.83 5.02 -12.67
CA ALA A 298 -10.26 5.04 -12.37
C ALA A 298 -10.58 5.90 -11.15
N THR A 299 -9.84 5.75 -10.05
CA THR A 299 -10.06 6.57 -8.84
C THR A 299 -9.79 8.05 -9.09
N ASN A 300 -8.74 8.39 -9.85
CA ASN A 300 -8.48 9.79 -10.19
C ASN A 300 -9.59 10.39 -11.05
N HIS A 301 -10.15 9.65 -12.02
CA HIS A 301 -11.32 10.12 -12.78
C HIS A 301 -12.58 10.25 -11.92
N PHE A 302 -12.81 9.33 -10.98
CA PHE A 302 -13.96 9.38 -10.09
C PHE A 302 -13.97 10.65 -9.23
N TYR A 303 -12.84 10.97 -8.59
CA TYR A 303 -12.72 12.18 -7.75
C TYR A 303 -12.60 13.48 -8.57
N ASN A 304 -12.26 13.40 -9.86
CA ASN A 304 -12.27 14.54 -10.79
C ASN A 304 -13.64 14.75 -11.47
N ASP A 305 -14.73 14.32 -10.82
CA ASP A 305 -16.12 14.49 -11.30
C ASP A 305 -16.41 13.78 -12.64
N GLN A 306 -15.72 12.67 -12.92
CA GLN A 306 -15.93 11.84 -14.12
C GLN A 306 -16.22 10.37 -13.75
N PRO A 307 -17.34 10.09 -13.04
CA PRO A 307 -17.68 8.74 -12.60
C PRO A 307 -17.99 7.78 -13.75
N GLU A 308 -18.49 8.29 -14.89
CA GLU A 308 -18.76 7.47 -16.08
C GLU A 308 -17.48 6.86 -16.68
N VAL A 309 -16.40 7.65 -16.69
CA VAL A 309 -15.09 7.20 -17.20
C VAL A 309 -14.48 6.20 -16.23
N ALA A 310 -14.54 6.50 -14.92
CA ALA A 310 -14.11 5.58 -13.88
C ALA A 310 -14.83 4.22 -13.97
N LEU A 311 -16.14 4.24 -14.21
CA LEU A 311 -16.94 3.03 -14.39
C LEU A 311 -16.47 2.17 -15.58
N LYS A 312 -16.04 2.79 -16.69
CA LYS A 312 -15.48 2.05 -17.85
C LYS A 312 -14.20 1.30 -17.46
N TYR A 313 -13.30 1.94 -16.70
CA TYR A 313 -12.08 1.31 -16.20
C TYR A 313 -12.38 0.19 -15.20
N PHE A 314 -13.31 0.38 -14.26
CA PHE A 314 -13.68 -0.71 -13.34
C PHE A 314 -14.38 -1.87 -14.05
N ARG A 315 -15.22 -1.60 -15.06
CA ARG A 315 -15.80 -2.66 -15.91
C ARG A 315 -14.72 -3.43 -16.67
N ARG A 316 -13.63 -2.77 -17.09
CA ARG A 316 -12.48 -3.46 -17.68
C ARG A 316 -11.88 -4.45 -16.70
N LEU A 317 -11.67 -4.09 -15.43
CA LEU A 317 -11.20 -5.04 -14.40
C LEU A 317 -12.14 -6.24 -14.22
N LEU A 318 -13.45 -6.01 -14.29
CA LEU A 318 -14.42 -7.11 -14.23
C LEU A 318 -14.31 -8.04 -15.45
N GLN A 319 -14.16 -7.49 -16.66
CA GLN A 319 -13.95 -8.29 -17.89
C GLN A 319 -12.67 -9.13 -17.83
N MET A 320 -11.67 -8.67 -17.07
CA MET A 320 -10.43 -9.38 -16.82
C MET A 320 -10.55 -10.56 -15.85
N GLY A 321 -11.73 -10.77 -15.26
CA GLY A 321 -11.97 -11.83 -14.29
C GLY A 321 -11.55 -11.47 -12.86
N VAL A 322 -11.36 -10.17 -12.56
CA VAL A 322 -11.15 -9.73 -11.18
C VAL A 322 -12.49 -9.71 -10.46
N TYR A 323 -12.69 -10.61 -9.51
CA TYR A 323 -13.89 -10.69 -8.66
C TYR A 323 -13.49 -10.42 -7.21
N LYS A 324 -13.52 -9.15 -6.79
CA LYS A 324 -13.23 -8.70 -5.43
C LYS A 324 -14.36 -7.83 -4.89
N SER A 325 -14.59 -7.87 -3.59
CA SER A 325 -15.59 -7.04 -2.88
C SER A 325 -15.38 -5.54 -3.13
N GLU A 326 -14.14 -5.07 -2.98
CA GLU A 326 -13.72 -3.68 -3.22
C GLU A 326 -14.07 -3.19 -4.63
N LEU A 327 -13.86 -4.03 -5.65
CA LEU A 327 -14.17 -3.68 -7.03
C LEU A 327 -15.67 -3.46 -7.22
N PHE A 328 -16.51 -4.36 -6.68
CA PHE A 328 -17.96 -4.20 -6.76
C PHE A 328 -18.45 -3.00 -5.96
N CYS A 329 -17.82 -2.68 -4.84
CA CYS A 329 -18.11 -1.47 -4.06
C CYS A 329 -17.80 -0.20 -4.87
N ASN A 330 -16.61 -0.12 -5.47
CA ASN A 330 -16.21 0.99 -6.34
C ASN A 330 -17.12 1.12 -7.57
N MET A 331 -17.52 0.00 -8.18
CA MET A 331 -18.50 0.01 -9.27
C MET A 331 -19.87 0.50 -8.82
N GLY A 332 -20.34 0.10 -7.62
CA GLY A 332 -21.61 0.56 -7.05
C GLY A 332 -21.64 2.07 -6.85
N LEU A 333 -20.57 2.63 -6.27
CA LEU A 333 -20.37 4.07 -6.14
C LEU A 333 -20.33 4.76 -7.50
N CYS A 334 -19.52 4.27 -8.44
CA CYS A 334 -19.44 4.86 -9.78
C CYS A 334 -20.78 4.83 -10.51
N CYS A 335 -21.55 3.73 -10.40
CA CYS A 335 -22.89 3.64 -10.97
C CYS A 335 -23.85 4.66 -10.34
N PHE A 336 -23.79 4.86 -9.02
CA PHE A 336 -24.63 5.82 -8.32
C PHE A 336 -24.34 7.26 -8.76
N TYR A 337 -23.07 7.67 -8.74
CA TYR A 337 -22.67 9.02 -9.16
C TYR A 337 -22.81 9.24 -10.69
N ALA A 338 -22.72 8.18 -11.50
CA ALA A 338 -23.04 8.21 -12.93
C ALA A 338 -24.55 8.08 -13.24
N GLN A 339 -25.42 8.12 -12.22
CA GLN A 339 -26.89 8.03 -12.35
C GLN A 339 -27.42 6.74 -13.00
N GLN A 340 -26.64 5.66 -12.98
CA GLN A 340 -27.03 4.32 -13.44
C GLN A 340 -27.60 3.50 -12.28
N PHE A 341 -28.78 3.90 -11.78
CA PHE A 341 -29.36 3.36 -10.55
C PHE A 341 -29.69 1.85 -10.60
N ASP A 342 -30.01 1.31 -11.78
CA ASP A 342 -30.39 -0.10 -11.97
C ASP A 342 -29.34 -1.09 -11.46
N MET A 343 -28.05 -0.74 -11.59
CA MET A 343 -26.93 -1.63 -11.23
C MET A 343 -26.42 -1.42 -9.80
N VAL A 344 -26.79 -0.33 -9.12
CA VAL A 344 -26.20 0.06 -7.83
C VAL A 344 -26.41 -1.02 -6.77
N MET A 345 -27.66 -1.43 -6.56
CA MET A 345 -28.00 -2.45 -5.55
C MET A 345 -27.43 -3.84 -5.89
N VAL A 346 -27.33 -4.17 -7.18
CA VAL A 346 -26.73 -5.43 -7.64
C VAL A 346 -25.22 -5.44 -7.37
N CYS A 347 -24.53 -4.32 -7.58
CA CYS A 347 -23.11 -4.19 -7.26
C CYS A 347 -22.87 -4.31 -5.75
N PHE A 348 -23.62 -3.59 -4.90
CA PHE A 348 -23.41 -3.67 -3.45
C PHE A 348 -23.79 -5.03 -2.86
N SER A 349 -24.86 -5.68 -3.32
CA SER A 349 -25.20 -7.04 -2.87
C SER A 349 -24.09 -8.05 -3.21
N LYS A 350 -23.47 -7.94 -4.39
CA LYS A 350 -22.29 -8.74 -4.74
C LYS A 350 -21.07 -8.40 -3.89
N ALA A 351 -20.85 -7.11 -3.58
CA ALA A 351 -19.75 -6.69 -2.72
C ALA A 351 -19.89 -7.30 -1.31
N LEU A 352 -21.09 -7.26 -0.73
CA LEU A 352 -21.40 -7.86 0.57
C LEU A 352 -21.22 -9.39 0.56
N ALA A 353 -21.61 -10.06 -0.54
CA ALA A 353 -21.46 -11.52 -0.66
C ALA A 353 -20.00 -11.99 -0.80
N LEU A 354 -19.10 -11.13 -1.28
CA LEU A 354 -17.68 -11.43 -1.48
C LEU A 354 -16.79 -10.87 -0.36
N ALA A 355 -17.35 -10.25 0.66
CA ALA A 355 -16.58 -9.66 1.75
C ALA A 355 -16.16 -10.77 2.74
N ASP A 356 -14.85 -11.00 2.84
CA ASP A 356 -14.27 -11.97 3.78
C ASP A 356 -13.93 -11.33 5.14
N ASP A 357 -13.67 -10.01 5.15
CA ASP A 357 -13.20 -9.27 6.32
C ASP A 357 -14.25 -8.30 6.88
N ASN A 358 -14.34 -8.20 8.21
CA ASN A 358 -15.27 -7.29 8.89
C ASN A 358 -14.98 -5.81 8.60
N MET A 359 -13.71 -5.44 8.39
CA MET A 359 -13.33 -4.07 8.02
C MET A 359 -13.91 -3.69 6.65
N VAL A 360 -13.72 -4.56 5.65
CA VAL A 360 -14.28 -4.36 4.30
C VAL A 360 -15.81 -4.36 4.33
N LEU A 361 -16.41 -5.22 5.16
CA LEU A 361 -17.86 -5.24 5.35
C LEU A 361 -18.38 -3.91 5.90
N ALA A 362 -17.68 -3.31 6.87
CA ALA A 362 -18.02 -2.00 7.42
C ALA A 362 -17.96 -0.90 6.36
N ASP A 363 -16.91 -0.88 5.53
CA ASP A 363 -16.75 0.11 4.45
C ASP A 363 -17.85 -0.02 3.38
N ILE A 364 -18.28 -1.25 3.07
CA ILE A 364 -19.39 -1.47 2.16
C ILE A 364 -20.70 -0.94 2.76
N TRP A 365 -21.00 -1.22 4.02
CA TRP A 365 -22.19 -0.69 4.69
C TRP A 365 -22.18 0.84 4.80
N TYR A 366 -21.00 1.43 5.05
CA TYR A 366 -20.81 2.87 5.02
C TYR A 366 -21.15 3.47 3.65
N ASN A 367 -20.65 2.86 2.57
CA ASN A 367 -20.92 3.30 1.20
C ASN A 367 -22.39 3.13 0.81
N VAL A 368 -23.05 2.05 1.25
CA VAL A 368 -24.51 1.88 1.08
C VAL A 368 -25.28 2.96 1.85
N GLY A 369 -24.83 3.32 3.05
CA GLY A 369 -25.41 4.43 3.84
C GLY A 369 -25.30 5.78 3.12
N HIS A 370 -24.17 6.05 2.46
CA HIS A 370 -24.00 7.24 1.62
C HIS A 370 -24.98 7.28 0.44
N VAL A 371 -25.15 6.15 -0.24
CA VAL A 371 -26.13 6.02 -1.32
C VAL A 371 -27.55 6.25 -0.79
N ALA A 372 -27.89 5.72 0.38
CA ALA A 372 -29.18 5.94 1.02
C ALA A 372 -29.43 7.43 1.37
N ILE A 373 -28.41 8.14 1.87
CA ILE A 373 -28.48 9.61 2.05
C ILE A 373 -28.79 10.30 0.72
N GLY A 374 -28.09 9.92 -0.36
CA GLY A 374 -28.27 10.53 -1.67
C GLY A 374 -29.65 10.26 -2.29
N ILE A 375 -30.27 9.13 -1.96
CA ILE A 375 -31.67 8.82 -2.30
C ILE A 375 -32.65 9.64 -1.43
N GLY A 376 -32.23 10.04 -0.23
CA GLY A 376 -33.03 10.78 0.74
C GLY A 376 -33.67 9.91 1.83
N ASP A 377 -33.39 8.61 1.85
CA ASP A 377 -33.88 7.69 2.88
C ASP A 377 -32.94 7.70 4.10
N LEU A 378 -33.26 8.59 5.05
CA LEU A 378 -32.49 8.76 6.28
C LEU A 378 -32.60 7.56 7.23
N ASP A 379 -33.68 6.78 7.15
CA ASP A 379 -33.89 5.62 8.04
C ASP A 379 -33.04 4.44 7.59
N LEU A 380 -32.97 4.19 6.28
CA LEU A 380 -32.05 3.22 5.70
C LEU A 380 -30.60 3.63 5.99
N ALA A 381 -30.24 4.89 5.76
CA ALA A 381 -28.89 5.39 6.02
C ALA A 381 -28.47 5.20 7.50
N HIS A 382 -29.39 5.49 8.43
CA HIS A 382 -29.15 5.27 9.86
C HIS A 382 -28.89 3.78 10.17
N GLN A 383 -29.67 2.86 9.60
CA GLN A 383 -29.44 1.42 9.77
C GLN A 383 -28.09 1.00 9.19
N CYS A 384 -27.73 1.48 7.99
CA CYS A 384 -26.47 1.18 7.34
C CYS A 384 -25.26 1.64 8.16
N PHE A 385 -25.25 2.86 8.68
CA PHE A 385 -24.15 3.32 9.53
C PHE A 385 -24.08 2.58 10.86
N ARG A 386 -25.22 2.21 11.46
CA ARG A 386 -25.24 1.34 12.63
C ARG A 386 -24.62 -0.03 12.32
N MET A 387 -24.90 -0.59 11.15
CA MET A 387 -24.28 -1.85 10.71
C MET A 387 -22.78 -1.67 10.44
N ALA A 388 -22.35 -0.55 9.84
CA ALA A 388 -20.94 -0.24 9.64
C ALA A 388 -20.19 -0.20 10.98
N LEU A 389 -20.72 0.53 11.96
CA LEU A 389 -20.16 0.62 13.30
C LEU A 389 -20.17 -0.72 14.05
N SER A 390 -21.19 -1.57 13.84
CA SER A 390 -21.23 -2.90 14.47
C SER A 390 -20.13 -3.86 13.96
N ASN A 391 -19.67 -3.67 12.72
CA ASN A 391 -18.61 -4.48 12.12
C ASN A 391 -17.23 -3.88 12.38
N ASN A 392 -17.13 -2.55 12.40
CA ASN A 392 -15.92 -1.81 12.74
C ASN A 392 -16.24 -0.65 13.69
N ASN A 393 -15.93 -0.85 14.97
CA ASN A 393 -16.14 0.15 16.01
C ASN A 393 -15.21 1.37 15.87
N ASP A 394 -14.12 1.25 15.10
CA ASP A 394 -13.11 2.30 14.93
C ASP A 394 -13.31 3.12 13.63
N HIS A 395 -14.49 2.99 13.00
CA HIS A 395 -14.78 3.64 11.72
C HIS A 395 -15.29 5.08 11.91
N ALA A 396 -14.37 6.03 11.86
CA ALA A 396 -14.61 7.45 12.19
C ALA A 396 -15.59 8.16 11.22
N GLU A 397 -15.56 7.82 9.93
CA GLU A 397 -16.37 8.47 8.90
C GLU A 397 -17.87 8.16 9.09
N ALA A 398 -18.19 6.92 9.44
CA ALA A 398 -19.55 6.51 9.82
C ALA A 398 -20.02 7.25 11.07
N TYR A 399 -19.20 7.42 12.12
CA TYR A 399 -19.60 8.23 13.28
C TYR A 399 -19.94 9.67 12.90
N ASN A 400 -19.15 10.28 12.01
CA ASN A 400 -19.43 11.63 11.52
C ASN A 400 -20.78 11.69 10.79
N ASN A 401 -21.01 10.82 9.82
CA ASN A 401 -22.27 10.82 9.05
C ASN A 401 -23.47 10.41 9.90
N PHE A 402 -23.27 9.55 10.89
CA PHE A 402 -24.29 9.18 11.87
C PHE A 402 -24.67 10.39 12.74
N GLY A 403 -23.68 11.17 13.19
CA GLY A 403 -23.91 12.44 13.88
C GLY A 403 -24.69 13.45 13.02
N VAL A 404 -24.41 13.52 11.71
CA VAL A 404 -25.16 14.40 10.79
C VAL A 404 -26.63 13.97 10.67
N ILE A 405 -26.91 12.67 10.59
CA ILE A 405 -28.28 12.15 10.55
C ILE A 405 -29.02 12.43 11.87
N GLU A 406 -28.38 12.17 13.01
CA GLU A 406 -28.99 12.42 14.31
C GLU A 406 -29.24 13.91 14.58
N LEU A 407 -28.36 14.78 14.09
CA LEU A 407 -28.58 16.22 14.10
C LEU A 407 -29.80 16.61 13.26
N LYS A 408 -29.97 16.03 12.05
CA LYS A 408 -31.15 16.26 11.22
C LYS A 408 -32.45 15.76 11.87
N ARG A 409 -32.38 14.72 12.70
CA ARG A 409 -33.50 14.21 13.51
C ARG A 409 -33.77 15.03 14.77
N GLY A 410 -32.89 15.96 15.13
CA GLY A 410 -33.03 16.83 16.30
C GLY A 410 -32.36 16.31 17.57
N HIS A 411 -31.67 15.17 17.53
CA HIS A 411 -30.96 14.61 18.69
C HIS A 411 -29.56 15.22 18.85
N LEU A 412 -29.51 16.47 19.33
CA LEU A 412 -28.29 17.27 19.40
C LEU A 412 -27.20 16.65 20.30
N GLU A 413 -27.57 16.07 21.45
CA GLU A 413 -26.61 15.48 22.39
C GLU A 413 -25.95 14.21 21.82
N MET A 414 -26.74 13.36 21.17
CA MET A 414 -26.21 12.16 20.51
C MET A 414 -25.26 12.54 19.38
N ALA A 415 -25.65 13.50 18.52
CA ALA A 415 -24.80 14.02 17.46
C ALA A 415 -23.46 14.54 18.00
N ARG A 416 -23.49 15.30 19.11
CA ARG A 416 -22.28 15.79 19.78
C ARG A 416 -21.35 14.65 20.21
N SER A 417 -21.89 13.60 20.81
CA SER A 417 -21.10 12.44 21.24
C SER A 417 -20.48 11.68 20.06
N PHE A 418 -21.22 11.54 18.95
CA PHE A 418 -20.70 10.89 17.75
C PHE A 418 -19.59 11.68 17.09
N TYR A 419 -19.72 13.01 16.98
CA TYR A 419 -18.63 13.85 16.47
C TYR A 419 -17.39 13.76 17.37
N GLN A 420 -17.55 13.71 18.70
CA GLN A 420 -16.45 13.50 19.64
C GLN A 420 -15.73 12.18 19.41
N SER A 421 -16.48 11.08 19.26
CA SER A 421 -15.87 9.79 18.94
C SER A 421 -15.13 9.80 17.59
N ALA A 422 -15.70 10.45 16.57
CA ALA A 422 -15.12 10.52 15.23
C ALA A 422 -13.77 11.24 15.22
N PHE A 423 -13.66 12.43 15.84
CA PHE A 423 -12.38 13.15 15.83
C PHE A 423 -11.33 12.56 16.78
N VAL A 424 -11.72 11.78 17.79
CA VAL A 424 -10.77 11.02 18.64
C VAL A 424 -10.15 9.89 17.84
N LEU A 425 -10.97 9.16 17.07
CA LEU A 425 -10.52 8.06 16.21
C LEU A 425 -9.68 8.56 15.02
N ALA A 426 -10.09 9.67 14.40
CA ALA A 426 -9.44 10.23 13.24
C ALA A 426 -9.21 11.75 13.38
N PRO A 427 -8.13 12.16 14.08
CA PRO A 427 -7.82 13.58 14.31
C PRO A 427 -7.50 14.37 13.03
N HIS A 428 -7.13 13.69 11.95
CA HIS A 428 -6.75 14.23 10.65
C HIS A 428 -7.93 14.59 9.75
N MET A 429 -9.13 14.07 10.04
CA MET A 429 -10.34 14.40 9.29
C MET A 429 -10.86 15.75 9.75
N PHE A 430 -11.17 16.65 8.82
CA PHE A 430 -11.61 18.02 9.16
C PHE A 430 -13.11 18.08 9.43
N GLU A 431 -13.89 17.18 8.82
CA GLU A 431 -15.35 17.13 8.83
C GLU A 431 -15.91 17.00 10.24
N PRO A 432 -15.44 16.06 11.10
CA PRO A 432 -16.00 15.91 12.44
C PRO A 432 -15.66 17.10 13.35
N HIS A 433 -14.48 17.71 13.18
CA HIS A 433 -14.10 18.92 13.94
C HIS A 433 -14.97 20.11 13.55
N TYR A 434 -15.20 20.31 12.24
CA TYR A 434 -16.08 21.37 11.74
C TYR A 434 -17.54 21.16 12.19
N ASN A 435 -18.07 19.95 12.02
CA ASN A 435 -19.44 19.62 12.42
C ASN A 435 -19.66 19.79 13.93
N TYR A 436 -18.68 19.39 14.75
CA TYR A 436 -18.70 19.62 16.18
C TYR A 436 -18.67 21.12 16.52
N ALA A 437 -17.84 21.91 15.83
CA ALA A 437 -17.76 23.35 16.04
C ALA A 437 -19.06 24.07 15.69
N ALA A 438 -19.64 23.76 14.52
CA ALA A 438 -20.90 24.33 14.06
C ALA A 438 -22.08 23.95 14.99
N LEU A 439 -22.09 22.73 15.53
CA LEU A 439 -23.09 22.32 16.53
C LEU A 439 -22.91 23.08 17.86
N ASN A 440 -21.68 23.24 18.35
CA ASN A 440 -21.42 23.93 19.62
C ASN A 440 -21.70 25.42 19.56
N GLU A 441 -21.40 26.06 18.42
CA GLU A 441 -21.77 27.46 18.18
C GLU A 441 -23.29 27.64 18.31
N LYS A 442 -24.09 26.77 17.68
CA LYS A 442 -25.55 26.77 17.81
C LYS A 442 -26.04 26.54 19.24
N LEU A 443 -25.29 25.78 20.04
CA LEU A 443 -25.58 25.54 21.46
C LEU A 443 -25.08 26.66 22.39
N GLY A 444 -24.33 27.64 21.87
CA GLY A 444 -23.75 28.75 22.64
C GLY A 444 -22.41 28.44 23.32
N ASP A 445 -21.83 27.25 23.12
CA ASP A 445 -20.49 26.91 23.61
C ASP A 445 -19.41 27.41 22.64
N LEU A 446 -19.13 28.71 22.73
CA LEU A 446 -18.18 29.39 21.85
C LEU A 446 -16.74 28.89 22.05
N GLN A 447 -16.35 28.56 23.29
CA GLN A 447 -15.00 28.09 23.60
C GLN A 447 -14.74 26.70 23.03
N GLY A 448 -15.69 25.77 23.21
CA GLY A 448 -15.63 24.45 22.61
C GLY A 448 -15.62 24.51 21.09
N SER A 449 -16.39 25.42 20.50
CA SER A 449 -16.41 25.68 19.06
C SER A 449 -15.05 26.17 18.55
N TYR A 450 -14.49 27.22 19.16
CA TYR A 450 -13.21 27.81 18.74
C TYR A 450 -12.06 26.78 18.69
N ASN A 451 -11.92 25.97 19.73
CA ASN A 451 -10.88 24.94 19.78
C ASN A 451 -11.03 23.88 18.68
N ALA A 452 -12.27 23.54 18.32
CA ALA A 452 -12.56 22.57 17.27
C ALA A 452 -12.31 23.16 15.87
N VAL A 453 -12.69 24.42 15.62
CA VAL A 453 -12.38 25.10 14.35
C VAL A 453 -10.88 25.19 14.10
N LEU A 454 -10.09 25.51 15.13
CA LEU A 454 -8.63 25.54 15.01
C LEU A 454 -8.07 24.16 14.61
N LYS A 455 -8.63 23.06 15.13
CA LYS A 455 -8.24 21.70 14.73
C LYS A 455 -8.69 21.38 13.30
N ALA A 456 -9.90 21.79 12.91
CA ALA A 456 -10.39 21.63 11.54
C ALA A 456 -9.49 22.36 10.53
N LEU A 457 -9.05 23.59 10.84
CA LEU A 457 -8.14 24.36 9.98
C LEU A 457 -6.72 23.81 9.96
N LYS A 458 -6.27 23.14 11.03
CA LYS A 458 -5.00 22.39 11.00
C LYS A 458 -5.08 21.19 10.04
N ALA A 459 -6.21 20.49 10.03
CA ALA A 459 -6.45 19.36 9.12
C ALA A 459 -6.65 19.82 7.67
N PHE A 460 -7.45 20.86 7.45
CA PHE A 460 -7.72 21.45 6.13
C PHE A 460 -7.63 22.99 6.16
N PRO A 461 -6.44 23.57 5.88
CA PRO A 461 -6.22 25.02 5.98
C PRO A 461 -7.00 25.87 4.96
N GLN A 462 -7.45 25.27 3.86
CA GLN A 462 -8.16 26.01 2.80
C GLN A 462 -9.68 26.00 2.96
N HIS A 463 -10.23 25.30 3.97
CA HIS A 463 -11.67 25.23 4.19
C HIS A 463 -12.29 26.62 4.38
N THR A 464 -13.24 27.00 3.53
CA THR A 464 -13.89 28.31 3.57
C THR A 464 -14.80 28.45 4.78
N GLU A 465 -15.68 27.47 5.01
CA GLU A 465 -16.68 27.56 6.09
C GLU A 465 -16.02 27.56 7.48
N SER A 466 -14.90 26.85 7.66
CA SER A 466 -14.14 26.91 8.92
C SER A 466 -13.48 28.29 9.12
N LYS A 467 -13.05 28.97 8.06
CA LYS A 467 -12.49 30.33 8.17
C LYS A 467 -13.58 31.33 8.53
N ASP A 468 -14.74 31.21 7.91
CA ASP A 468 -15.89 32.08 8.17
C ASP A 468 -16.38 31.91 9.62
N LEU A 469 -16.49 30.66 10.08
CA LEU A 469 -16.84 30.34 11.46
C LEU A 469 -15.79 30.87 12.44
N LEU A 470 -14.50 30.75 12.13
CA LEU A 470 -13.43 31.33 12.96
C LEU A 470 -13.56 32.86 13.06
N GLN A 471 -13.86 33.53 11.95
CA GLN A 471 -14.05 34.98 11.92
C GLN A 471 -15.26 35.40 12.79
N GLN A 472 -16.37 34.68 12.69
CA GLN A 472 -17.57 34.91 13.50
C GLN A 472 -17.27 34.76 15.00
N LEU A 473 -16.60 33.68 15.40
CA LEU A 473 -16.20 33.45 16.79
C LEU A 473 -15.25 34.54 17.31
N CYS A 474 -14.27 34.96 16.50
CA CYS A 474 -13.36 36.05 16.85
C CYS A 474 -14.11 37.39 17.03
N GLN A 475 -15.12 37.68 16.20
CA GLN A 475 -15.97 38.85 16.39
C GLN A 475 -16.73 38.78 17.71
N HIS A 476 -17.33 37.62 18.05
CA HIS A 476 -18.01 37.41 19.31
C HIS A 476 -17.08 37.62 20.53
N PHE A 477 -15.83 37.14 20.47
CA PHE A 477 -14.87 37.35 21.55
C PHE A 477 -14.34 38.78 21.65
N SER A 478 -14.38 39.55 20.57
CA SER A 478 -14.01 40.97 20.59
C SER A 478 -15.10 41.90 21.14
N LEU A 479 -16.36 41.43 21.15
CA LEU A 479 -17.53 42.17 21.62
C LEU A 479 -17.83 41.94 23.11
N LEU A 480 -17.26 40.88 23.70
CA LEU A 480 -17.29 40.56 25.13
C LEU A 480 -16.11 41.22 25.85
#